data_AF-A0AAU9XNF1-F1
#
_entry.id   AF-A0AAU9XNF1-F1
#
_cell.length_a   1.000
_cell.length_b   1.000
_cell.length_c   1.000
_cell.angle_alpha   90.00
_cell.angle_beta   90.00
_cell.angle_gamma   90.00
#
_symmetry.space_group_name_H-M   'P 1'
#
loop_
_entity.id
_entity.type
_entity.pdbx_description
1 polymer ?
#
loop_
_entity_poly.entity_id
_entity_poly.type
_entity_poly.pdbx_seq_one_letter_code
_entity_poly.pdbx_strand_id
1 'polypeptide(L)'
;DHCPQVDFSATLAFKGKRLLNHTIKEIDIVAKDICEAVCFMVPTCVSYNILVSSDSPPITKCEMNDATHFEYPSDLVSFPNSTYRGSKNACIKKPCPSNTICQASSSSEGYTCVCVPGYTGKDCTEDVDECSLGKHKCDSNAECTNTLGSYSCKCKEGFSGDGQTCLGEC
;
A
#
# COMPACT_ATOMS: atom_id res chain seq x y z
N ASP A 1 7.33 -1.01 -5.67
CA ASP A 1 6.53 -2.25 -5.69
C ASP A 1 6.21 -2.79 -4.30
N HIS A 2 5.31 -2.14 -3.53
CA HIS A 2 4.83 -2.70 -2.26
C HIS A 2 3.33 -2.50 -2.16
N CYS A 3 2.59 -3.41 -2.81
CA CYS A 3 1.13 -3.46 -2.77
C CYS A 3 0.67 -4.08 -1.45
N PRO A 4 -0.34 -3.51 -0.75
CA PRO A 4 -0.89 -4.12 0.46
C PRO A 4 -1.41 -5.54 0.13
N GLN A 5 -0.92 -6.53 0.88
CA GLN A 5 -1.35 -7.93 0.79
C GLN A 5 -2.70 -8.06 1.50
N VAL A 6 -3.77 -7.68 0.79
CA VAL A 6 -5.14 -7.80 1.29
C VAL A 6 -5.68 -9.19 0.97
N ASP A 7 -5.82 -10.06 1.97
CA ASP A 7 -6.42 -11.38 1.79
C ASP A 7 -7.96 -11.31 1.92
N PHE A 8 -8.66 -11.50 0.81
CA PHE A 8 -10.12 -11.55 0.75
C PHE A 8 -10.63 -12.99 0.98
N SER A 9 -10.52 -13.44 2.23
CA SER A 9 -11.01 -14.76 2.63
C SER A 9 -12.51 -14.93 2.32
N ALA A 10 -12.88 -16.10 1.79
CA ALA A 10 -14.27 -16.49 1.57
C ALA A 10 -15.13 -16.46 2.85
N THR A 11 -14.53 -16.60 4.03
CA THR A 11 -15.23 -16.51 5.33
C THR A 11 -15.65 -15.08 5.68
N LEU A 12 -15.08 -14.07 5.04
CA LEU A 12 -15.38 -12.65 5.24
C LEU A 12 -16.28 -12.08 4.14
N ALA A 13 -16.98 -12.96 3.42
CA ALA A 13 -17.92 -12.60 2.40
C ALA A 13 -19.36 -12.78 2.87
N PHE A 14 -20.11 -11.68 2.84
CA PHE A 14 -21.51 -11.66 3.27
C PHE A 14 -22.42 -11.36 2.08
N LYS A 15 -23.17 -12.38 1.65
CA LYS A 15 -24.19 -12.23 0.61
C LYS A 15 -25.39 -11.44 1.14
N GLY A 16 -25.96 -10.57 0.30
CA GLY A 16 -27.08 -9.71 0.67
C GLY A 16 -26.70 -8.62 1.68
N LYS A 17 -25.40 -8.31 1.77
CA LYS A 17 -24.87 -7.25 2.62
C LYS A 17 -24.13 -6.21 1.79
N ARG A 18 -24.09 -4.99 2.31
CA ARG A 18 -23.38 -3.85 1.73
C ARG A 18 -22.85 -3.00 2.88
N LEU A 19 -21.58 -2.63 2.82
CA LEU A 19 -21.00 -1.65 3.74
C LEU A 19 -21.30 -0.25 3.21
N LEU A 20 -21.92 0.61 4.04
CA LEU A 20 -22.26 1.98 3.68
C LEU A 20 -21.24 2.98 4.25
N ASN A 21 -21.24 4.22 3.74
CA ASN A 21 -20.44 5.36 4.24
C ASN A 21 -18.91 5.25 4.11
N HIS A 22 -18.40 4.14 3.58
CA HIS A 22 -16.95 3.89 3.43
C HIS A 22 -16.52 3.75 1.96
N THR A 23 -17.41 4.03 1.00
CA THR A 23 -17.10 3.87 -0.42
C THR A 23 -16.17 4.97 -0.92
N ILE A 24 -14.99 4.59 -1.41
CA ILE A 24 -13.94 5.48 -1.91
C ILE A 24 -13.84 5.50 -3.43
N LYS A 25 -14.32 4.46 -4.10
CA LYS A 25 -14.31 4.37 -5.56
C LYS A 25 -15.43 3.45 -6.03
N GLU A 26 -16.00 3.79 -7.18
CA GLU A 26 -17.03 3.00 -7.84
C GLU A 26 -16.61 2.69 -9.27
N ILE A 27 -16.84 1.46 -9.73
CA ILE A 27 -16.59 1.05 -11.11
C ILE A 27 -17.70 0.13 -11.60
N ASP A 28 -18.15 0.35 -12.83
CA ASP A 28 -19.03 -0.57 -13.54
C ASP A 28 -18.18 -1.56 -14.34
N ILE A 29 -18.44 -2.85 -14.14
CA ILE A 29 -17.68 -3.98 -14.72
C ILE A 29 -18.63 -5.04 -15.30
N VAL A 30 -18.17 -5.70 -16.35
CA VAL A 30 -18.93 -6.77 -17.03
C VAL A 30 -18.64 -8.15 -16.40
N ALA A 31 -17.54 -8.31 -15.63
CA ALA A 31 -17.14 -9.58 -15.01
C ALA A 31 -16.76 -9.39 -13.52
N LYS A 32 -17.39 -10.18 -12.63
CA LYS A 32 -17.35 -10.06 -11.16
C LYS A 32 -15.94 -10.13 -10.54
N ASP A 33 -14.97 -10.72 -11.23
CA ASP A 33 -13.66 -11.05 -10.69
C ASP A 33 -12.70 -9.84 -10.71
N ILE A 34 -13.14 -8.69 -11.24
CA ILE A 34 -12.31 -7.48 -11.37
C ILE A 34 -12.31 -6.65 -10.08
N CYS A 35 -13.36 -6.71 -9.24
CA CYS A 35 -13.46 -5.86 -8.05
C CYS A 35 -12.26 -6.03 -7.10
N GLU A 36 -11.82 -7.27 -6.93
CA GLU A 36 -10.68 -7.63 -6.08
C GLU A 36 -9.37 -7.04 -6.62
N ALA A 37 -9.09 -7.25 -7.91
CA ALA A 37 -7.91 -6.71 -8.57
C ALA A 37 -7.86 -5.18 -8.49
N VAL A 38 -9.01 -4.50 -8.65
CA VAL A 38 -9.03 -3.04 -8.55
C VAL A 38 -8.89 -2.57 -7.10
N CYS A 39 -9.43 -3.31 -6.13
CA CYS A 39 -9.19 -3.01 -4.72
C CYS A 39 -7.69 -3.12 -4.38
N PHE A 40 -6.97 -4.12 -4.89
CA PHE A 40 -5.52 -4.21 -4.74
C PHE A 40 -4.76 -2.99 -5.29
N MET A 41 -5.23 -2.40 -6.39
CA MET A 41 -4.60 -1.23 -7.00
C MET A 41 -4.95 0.09 -6.30
N VAL A 42 -5.90 0.10 -5.36
CA VAL A 42 -6.31 1.30 -4.63
C VAL A 42 -5.68 1.25 -3.23
N PRO A 43 -4.73 2.15 -2.89
CA PRO A 43 -3.92 2.03 -1.66
C PRO A 43 -4.72 1.97 -0.36
N THR A 44 -5.89 2.60 -0.33
CA THR A 44 -6.77 2.65 0.85
C THR A 44 -7.88 1.60 0.80
N CYS A 45 -8.00 0.80 -0.27
CA CYS A 45 -9.08 -0.16 -0.38
C CYS A 45 -8.81 -1.41 0.45
N VAL A 46 -9.82 -1.80 1.22
CA VAL A 46 -9.70 -2.85 2.23
C VAL A 46 -10.90 -3.78 2.27
N SER A 47 -12.01 -3.36 1.69
CA SER A 47 -13.18 -4.19 1.43
C SER A 47 -13.87 -3.65 0.18
N TYR A 48 -14.81 -4.41 -0.37
CA TYR A 48 -15.62 -3.90 -1.48
C TYR A 48 -17.03 -4.49 -1.45
N ASN A 49 -17.98 -3.73 -1.99
CA ASN A 49 -19.31 -4.23 -2.30
C ASN A 49 -19.36 -4.62 -3.77
N ILE A 50 -20.00 -5.75 -4.06
CA ILE A 50 -20.41 -6.16 -5.40
C ILE A 50 -21.92 -5.94 -5.46
N LEU A 51 -22.38 -5.05 -6.33
CA LEU A 51 -23.80 -4.85 -6.63
C LEU A 51 -24.10 -5.44 -8.01
N VAL A 52 -25.17 -6.21 -8.14
CA VAL A 52 -25.58 -6.78 -9.43
C VAL A 52 -26.92 -6.16 -9.84
N SER A 53 -26.93 -5.45 -10.96
CA SER A 53 -28.18 -4.97 -11.56
C SER A 53 -28.85 -6.09 -12.37
N SER A 54 -30.17 -5.98 -12.52
CA SER A 54 -30.97 -6.91 -13.33
C SER A 54 -30.95 -6.58 -14.83
N ASP A 55 -30.04 -5.71 -15.29
CA ASP A 55 -29.94 -5.32 -16.69
C ASP A 55 -29.45 -6.50 -17.56
N SER A 56 -29.61 -6.38 -18.89
CA SER A 56 -29.15 -7.40 -19.84
C SER A 56 -28.15 -6.78 -20.83
N PRO A 57 -26.83 -7.08 -20.70
CA PRO A 57 -26.21 -8.00 -19.75
C PRO A 57 -26.19 -7.46 -18.29
N PRO A 58 -26.12 -8.34 -17.27
CA PRO A 58 -26.12 -7.92 -15.87
C PRO A 58 -24.91 -7.04 -15.58
N ILE A 59 -25.18 -5.79 -15.20
CA ILE A 59 -24.13 -4.84 -14.85
C ILE A 59 -23.70 -5.14 -13.42
N THR A 60 -22.41 -5.41 -13.25
CA THR A 60 -21.83 -5.52 -11.91
C THR A 60 -21.21 -4.18 -11.56
N LYS A 61 -21.56 -3.60 -10.43
CA LYS A 61 -20.91 -2.40 -9.89
C LYS A 61 -20.07 -2.79 -8.69
N CYS A 62 -18.77 -2.46 -8.70
CA CYS A 62 -17.92 -2.59 -7.52
C CYS A 62 -17.87 -1.25 -6.78
N GLU A 63 -18.01 -1.30 -5.47
CA GLU A 63 -17.79 -0.15 -4.59
C GLU A 63 -16.63 -0.51 -3.66
N MET A 64 -15.47 0.08 -3.89
CA MET A 64 -14.28 -0.09 -3.05
C MET A 64 -14.48 0.70 -1.77
N ASN A 65 -14.12 0.11 -0.64
CA ASN A 65 -14.26 0.75 0.66
C ASN A 65 -12.92 0.87 1.40
N ASP A 66 -12.77 1.94 2.16
CA ASP A 66 -11.61 2.21 3.03
C ASP A 66 -11.74 1.65 4.45
N ALA A 67 -12.85 0.99 4.76
CA ALA A 67 -13.05 0.32 6.04
C ALA A 67 -13.59 -1.11 5.90
N THR A 68 -13.54 -1.87 7.00
CA THR A 68 -14.13 -3.21 7.11
C THR A 68 -15.28 -3.27 8.12
N HIS A 69 -16.13 -4.29 8.01
CA HIS A 69 -17.20 -4.55 8.98
C HIS A 69 -16.69 -4.86 10.41
N PHE A 70 -15.41 -5.16 10.58
CA PHE A 70 -14.80 -5.31 11.91
C PHE A 70 -14.68 -3.96 12.63
N GLU A 71 -14.43 -2.89 11.88
CA GLU A 71 -14.29 -1.53 12.40
C GLU A 71 -15.67 -0.86 12.52
N TYR A 72 -16.52 -1.05 11.51
CA TYR A 72 -17.85 -0.43 11.42
C TYR A 72 -18.95 -1.47 11.24
N PRO A 73 -19.24 -2.28 12.28
CA PRO A 73 -20.24 -3.34 12.17
C PRO A 73 -21.67 -2.81 11.95
N SER A 74 -21.97 -1.60 12.43
CA SER A 74 -23.26 -0.93 12.23
C SER A 74 -23.54 -0.58 10.77
N ASP A 75 -22.48 -0.37 9.98
CA ASP A 75 -22.58 0.14 8.62
C ASP A 75 -22.74 -1.01 7.60
N LEU A 76 -22.59 -2.26 8.06
CA LEU A 76 -22.84 -3.46 7.27
C LEU A 76 -24.33 -3.81 7.27
N VAL A 77 -25.06 -3.18 6.36
CA VAL A 77 -26.51 -3.31 6.27
C VAL A 77 -26.95 -4.42 5.32
N SER A 78 -28.19 -4.88 5.48
CA SER A 78 -28.83 -5.77 4.51
C SER A 78 -29.18 -5.02 3.23
N PHE A 79 -28.76 -5.56 2.08
CA PHE A 79 -29.00 -4.96 0.77
C PHE A 79 -29.23 -6.07 -0.26
N PRO A 80 -30.39 -6.10 -0.95
CA PRO A 80 -30.67 -7.13 -1.96
C PRO A 80 -29.69 -7.08 -3.14
N ASN A 81 -29.48 -8.23 -3.79
CA ASN A 81 -28.62 -8.35 -4.98
C ASN A 81 -27.18 -7.82 -4.81
N SER A 82 -26.68 -7.82 -3.57
CA SER A 82 -25.29 -7.46 -3.29
C SER A 82 -24.50 -8.58 -2.62
N THR A 83 -23.18 -8.41 -2.61
CA THR A 83 -22.26 -9.20 -1.78
C THR A 83 -21.17 -8.28 -1.28
N TYR A 84 -21.01 -8.21 0.04
CA TYR A 84 -19.87 -7.55 0.65
C TYR A 84 -18.71 -8.53 0.77
N ARG A 85 -17.49 -8.09 0.46
CA ARG A 85 -16.26 -8.84 0.73
C ARG A 85 -15.32 -7.99 1.58
N GLY A 86 -15.11 -8.42 2.83
CA GLY A 86 -14.13 -7.85 3.73
C GLY A 86 -12.79 -8.57 3.63
N SER A 87 -11.74 -7.93 4.13
CA SER A 87 -10.45 -8.55 4.35
C SER A 87 -10.11 -8.55 5.83
N LYS A 88 -9.20 -9.45 6.24
CA LYS A 88 -8.55 -9.37 7.55
C LYS A 88 -7.26 -8.59 7.39
N ASN A 89 -7.36 -7.30 7.14
CA ASN A 89 -6.18 -6.51 6.87
C ASN A 89 -5.64 -5.91 8.18
N ALA A 90 -4.58 -6.56 8.64
CA ALA A 90 -3.82 -6.23 9.82
C ALA A 90 -3.10 -4.86 9.71
N CYS A 91 -2.97 -4.31 8.49
CA CYS A 91 -2.34 -3.02 8.22
C CYS A 91 -3.28 -1.79 8.24
N ILE A 92 -4.59 -1.96 8.43
CA ILE A 92 -5.57 -0.85 8.41
C ILE A 92 -5.61 -0.08 9.71
N LYS A 93 -5.33 -0.77 10.82
CA LYS A 93 -5.49 -0.28 12.19
C LYS A 93 -4.47 0.82 12.57
N LYS A 94 -4.14 1.76 11.68
CA LYS A 94 -3.07 2.79 11.78
C LYS A 94 -2.09 2.59 12.96
N PRO A 95 -1.24 1.56 12.96
CA PRO A 95 -0.37 1.29 14.11
C PRO A 95 1.10 1.29 13.72
N CYS A 96 1.44 1.79 12.53
CA CYS A 96 2.83 1.92 12.13
C CYS A 96 3.24 3.40 12.21
N PRO A 97 4.33 3.73 12.93
CA PRO A 97 4.86 5.09 13.03
C PRO A 97 5.34 5.62 11.66
N SER A 98 5.63 6.91 11.57
CA SER A 98 6.16 7.51 10.33
C SER A 98 7.41 6.76 9.81
N ASN A 99 7.65 6.81 8.49
CA ASN A 99 8.77 6.13 7.82
C ASN A 99 8.77 4.61 7.96
N THR A 100 7.58 4.00 8.02
CA THR A 100 7.41 2.54 8.03
C THR A 100 6.55 2.05 6.87
N ILE A 101 6.71 0.77 6.56
CA ILE A 101 5.87 -0.03 5.67
C ILE A 101 5.22 -1.10 6.53
N CYS A 102 3.91 -1.26 6.43
CA CYS A 102 3.23 -2.39 7.03
C CYS A 102 3.34 -3.62 6.12
N GLN A 103 3.84 -4.72 6.68
CA GLN A 103 3.99 -6.00 5.99
C GLN A 103 3.16 -7.07 6.70
N ALA A 104 2.51 -7.95 5.93
CA ALA A 104 1.83 -9.11 6.48
C ALA A 104 2.83 -10.01 7.22
N SER A 105 2.47 -10.48 8.42
CA SER A 105 3.32 -11.32 9.27
C SER A 105 2.51 -12.44 9.88
N SER A 106 3.16 -13.57 10.16
CA SER A 106 2.56 -14.72 10.86
C SER A 106 2.42 -14.49 12.37
N SER A 107 2.65 -13.27 12.86
CA SER A 107 2.45 -12.90 14.26
C SER A 107 0.98 -13.08 14.66
N SER A 108 0.71 -13.16 15.97
CA SER A 108 -0.65 -13.17 16.51
C SER A 108 -1.51 -11.98 16.06
N GLU A 109 -0.85 -10.89 15.65
CA GLU A 109 -1.48 -9.66 15.15
C GLU A 109 -1.70 -9.68 13.62
N GLY A 110 -1.01 -10.55 12.87
CA GLY A 110 -1.16 -10.71 11.42
C GLY A 110 -0.35 -9.71 10.58
N TYR A 111 0.42 -8.82 11.21
CA TYR A 111 1.27 -7.82 10.54
C TYR A 111 2.53 -7.49 11.34
N THR A 112 3.46 -6.79 10.70
CA THR A 112 4.63 -6.15 11.28
C THR A 112 4.91 -4.83 10.57
N CYS A 113 5.45 -3.84 11.28
CA CYS A 113 5.90 -2.58 10.68
C CYS A 113 7.41 -2.65 10.49
N VAL A 114 7.89 -2.39 9.28
CA VAL A 114 9.32 -2.35 8.93
C VAL A 114 9.70 -0.95 8.49
N CYS A 115 10.91 -0.47 8.78
CA CYS A 115 11.34 0.85 8.32
C CYS A 115 11.41 0.89 6.79
N VAL A 116 11.03 2.04 6.20
CA VAL A 116 11.36 2.32 4.81
C VAL A 116 12.90 2.35 4.65
N PRO A 117 13.45 2.02 3.47
CA PRO A 117 14.88 2.17 3.22
C PRO A 117 15.36 3.59 3.55
N GLY A 118 16.56 3.70 4.13
CA GLY A 118 17.11 4.98 4.61
C GLY A 118 16.76 5.32 6.06
N TYR A 119 15.91 4.53 6.73
CA TYR A 119 15.58 4.73 8.15
C TYR A 119 15.83 3.47 8.99
N THR A 120 16.11 3.68 10.27
CA THR A 120 16.38 2.64 11.27
C THR A 120 15.83 3.04 12.65
N GLY A 121 16.00 2.14 13.63
CA GLY A 121 15.53 2.31 15.00
C GLY A 121 14.12 1.75 15.21
N LYS A 122 13.69 1.76 16.48
CA LYS A 122 12.41 1.14 16.91
C LYS A 122 11.19 1.83 16.28
N ASP A 123 11.27 3.14 16.06
CA ASP A 123 10.18 3.96 15.51
C ASP A 123 10.53 4.55 14.12
N CYS A 124 11.60 4.05 13.49
CA CYS A 124 12.07 4.51 12.16
C CYS A 124 12.31 6.04 12.08
N THR A 125 12.70 6.62 13.21
CA THR A 125 13.03 8.05 13.34
C THR A 125 14.51 8.34 13.13
N GLU A 126 15.35 7.29 13.11
CA GLU A 126 16.78 7.43 12.93
C GLU A 126 17.10 7.30 11.45
N ASP A 127 17.87 8.25 10.94
CA ASP A 127 18.37 8.26 9.58
C ASP A 127 19.54 7.26 9.42
N VAL A 128 19.58 6.55 8.30
CA VAL A 128 20.71 5.68 7.96
C VAL A 128 21.70 6.50 7.17
N ASP A 129 22.85 6.82 7.76
CA ASP A 129 23.91 7.52 7.03
C ASP A 129 24.63 6.55 6.07
N GLU A 130 24.16 6.49 4.82
CA GLU A 130 24.76 5.60 3.82
C GLU A 130 26.18 6.00 3.42
N CYS A 131 26.53 7.29 3.57
CA CYS A 131 27.88 7.79 3.31
C CYS A 131 28.86 7.27 4.37
N SER A 132 28.54 7.42 5.64
CA SER A 132 29.38 6.94 6.75
C SER A 132 29.47 5.42 6.81
N LEU A 133 28.40 4.72 6.40
CA LEU A 133 28.38 3.26 6.35
C LEU A 133 29.00 2.66 5.07
N GLY A 134 29.39 3.49 4.10
CA GLY A 134 29.89 3.03 2.80
C GLY A 134 28.85 2.22 2.01
N LYS A 135 27.56 2.45 2.27
CA LYS A 135 26.43 1.78 1.59
C LYS A 135 25.89 2.58 0.39
N HIS A 136 26.44 3.76 0.15
CA HIS A 136 26.11 4.59 -1.00
C HIS A 136 26.57 3.98 -2.33
N LYS A 137 25.97 4.42 -3.43
CA LYS A 137 26.33 4.04 -4.81
C LYS A 137 27.03 5.15 -5.60
N CYS A 138 27.49 6.20 -4.92
CA CYS A 138 28.25 7.27 -5.55
C CYS A 138 29.51 6.74 -6.27
N ASP A 139 29.87 7.37 -7.38
CA ASP A 139 31.11 7.11 -8.09
C ASP A 139 32.32 7.37 -7.18
N SER A 140 33.44 6.68 -7.43
CA SER A 140 34.74 6.99 -6.82
C SER A 140 35.19 8.45 -7.01
N ASN A 141 34.78 9.07 -8.12
CA ASN A 141 35.02 10.47 -8.46
C ASN A 141 33.87 11.39 -8.02
N ALA A 142 32.96 10.92 -7.17
CA ALA A 142 31.93 11.71 -6.54
C ALA A 142 32.17 11.87 -5.03
N GLU A 143 31.59 12.93 -4.47
CA GLU A 143 31.44 13.17 -3.04
C GLU A 143 30.03 12.75 -2.62
N CYS A 144 29.95 11.94 -1.57
CA CYS A 144 28.70 11.51 -0.96
C CYS A 144 28.29 12.52 0.11
N THR A 145 27.05 12.99 0.08
CA THR A 145 26.45 13.82 1.13
C THR A 145 25.18 13.14 1.62
N ASN A 146 25.15 12.78 2.89
CA ASN A 146 24.00 12.15 3.51
C ASN A 146 22.81 13.12 3.60
N THR A 147 21.60 12.61 3.45
CA THR A 147 20.34 13.37 3.54
C THR A 147 19.32 12.56 4.35
N LEU A 148 18.24 13.19 4.83
CA LEU A 148 17.25 12.43 5.60
C LEU A 148 16.52 11.42 4.68
N GLY A 149 16.70 10.14 4.99
CA GLY A 149 16.11 8.99 4.30
C GLY A 149 16.84 8.55 3.03
N SER A 150 17.99 9.15 2.70
CA SER A 150 18.75 8.86 1.46
C SER A 150 20.12 9.53 1.48
N TYR A 151 20.89 9.42 0.41
CA TYR A 151 22.10 10.20 0.17
C TYR A 151 22.04 10.88 -1.20
N SER A 152 22.92 11.86 -1.38
CA SER A 152 23.17 12.52 -2.66
C SER A 152 24.64 12.36 -3.07
N CYS A 153 24.88 12.28 -4.38
CA CYS A 153 26.22 12.13 -4.94
C CYS A 153 26.50 13.33 -5.85
N LYS A 154 27.66 13.97 -5.68
CA LYS A 154 28.09 15.09 -6.53
C LYS A 154 29.45 14.79 -7.11
N CYS A 155 29.61 14.86 -8.43
CA CYS A 155 30.92 14.69 -9.06
C CYS A 155 31.92 15.74 -8.53
N LYS A 156 33.16 15.31 -8.31
CA LYS A 156 34.28 16.17 -7.91
C LYS A 156 34.63 17.14 -9.04
N GLU A 157 35.37 18.20 -8.70
CA GLU A 157 35.84 19.18 -9.68
C GLU A 157 36.63 18.50 -10.81
N GLY A 158 36.33 18.87 -12.06
CA GLY A 158 36.89 18.25 -13.26
C GLY A 158 36.16 16.97 -13.72
N PHE A 159 35.04 16.61 -13.08
CA PHE A 159 34.17 15.51 -13.51
C PHE A 159 32.72 15.97 -13.63
N SER A 160 32.01 15.41 -14.60
CA SER A 160 30.58 15.67 -14.84
C SER A 160 29.79 14.37 -14.96
N GLY A 161 28.52 14.41 -14.53
CA GLY A 161 27.63 13.24 -14.53
C GLY A 161 26.51 13.35 -13.49
N ASP A 162 25.89 12.20 -13.18
CA ASP A 162 24.77 12.10 -12.22
C ASP A 162 25.24 11.81 -10.77
N GLY A 163 26.55 11.79 -10.54
CA GLY A 163 27.17 11.48 -9.24
C GLY A 163 27.31 9.98 -8.95
N GLN A 164 26.54 9.12 -9.61
CA GLN A 164 26.77 7.66 -9.58
C GLN A 164 27.72 7.23 -10.70
N THR A 165 27.74 7.98 -11.80
CA THR A 165 28.72 7.89 -12.88
C THR A 165 29.30 9.29 -13.09
N CYS A 166 30.62 9.43 -12.91
CA CYS A 166 31.33 10.69 -13.12
C CYS A 166 32.41 10.52 -14.18
N LEU A 167 32.31 11.27 -15.28
CA LEU A 167 33.27 11.25 -16.38
C LEU A 167 34.15 12.48 -16.31
N GLY A 168 35.46 12.30 -16.51
CA GLY A 168 36.41 13.40 -16.53
C GLY A 168 36.10 14.36 -17.67
N GLU A 169 36.01 15.64 -17.36
CA GLU A 169 35.92 16.70 -18.36
C GLU A 169 37.33 16.89 -18.96
N CYS A 170 37.42 16.73 -20.28
CA CYS A 170 38.67 16.87 -21.03
C CYS A 170 38.94 18.34 -21.39
#